data_AF-A0A353R6C0-F1
#
_entry.id   AF-A0A353R6C0-F1
#
_cell.length_a   1.000
_cell.length_b   1.000
_cell.length_c   1.000
_cell.angle_alpha   90.00
_cell.angle_beta   90.00
_cell.angle_gamma   90.00
#
_symmetry.space_group_name_H-M   'P 1'
#
loop_
_entity.id
_entity.type
_entity.pdbx_description
1 polymer ?
#
loop_
_entity_poly.entity_id
_entity_poly.type
_entity_poly.pdbx_seq_one_letter_code
_entity_poly.pdbx_strand_id
1 'polypeptide(L)'
;MGGINMKKTILFMVLAVLQACTTSETKTDMSNITEQTVETILARLGEENPEGLLPTAENGIRQAAGLWRASDGDASAFIDFCMENYCDTRAAREILYEKLSGALENMYGTSNQLSVELKKPVHLEGGTLLPVDYVLGNYDPSAHLMEDLFTNKVAFICV
;
A
#
# COMPACT_ATOMS: atom_id res chain seq x y z
N MET A 1 -31.38 -50.88 -0.82
CA MET A 1 -32.04 -49.62 -1.24
C MET A 1 -31.42 -48.34 -0.62
N GLY A 2 -30.24 -48.39 0.03
CA GLY A 2 -29.65 -47.22 0.74
C GLY A 2 -28.50 -46.49 0.04
N GLY A 3 -27.87 -47.09 -0.98
CA GLY A 3 -26.65 -46.51 -1.61
C GLY A 3 -26.90 -45.35 -2.58
N ILE A 4 -28.10 -45.26 -3.17
CA ILE A 4 -28.45 -44.21 -4.13
C ILE A 4 -28.72 -42.87 -3.41
N ASN A 5 -29.33 -42.92 -2.22
CA ASN A 5 -29.62 -41.72 -1.44
C ASN A 5 -28.35 -41.10 -0.84
N MET A 6 -27.40 -41.91 -0.34
CA MET A 6 -26.13 -41.40 0.21
C MET A 6 -25.27 -40.69 -0.85
N LYS A 7 -25.25 -41.19 -2.09
CA LYS A 7 -24.56 -40.52 -3.21
C LYS A 7 -25.22 -39.19 -3.60
N LYS A 8 -26.56 -39.10 -3.54
CA LYS A 8 -27.29 -37.84 -3.81
C LYS A 8 -27.08 -36.80 -2.70
N THR A 9 -27.01 -37.23 -1.44
CA THR A 9 -26.72 -36.34 -0.31
C THR A 9 -25.27 -35.84 -0.34
N ILE A 10 -24.31 -36.70 -0.68
CA ILE A 10 -22.90 -36.29 -0.88
C ILE A 10 -22.77 -35.35 -2.09
N LEU A 11 -23.49 -35.60 -3.18
CA LEU A 11 -23.47 -34.74 -4.37
C LEU A 11 -24.10 -33.35 -4.10
N PHE A 12 -25.14 -33.27 -3.28
CA PHE A 12 -25.73 -31.99 -2.85
C PHE A 12 -24.82 -31.20 -1.90
N MET A 13 -24.08 -31.89 -1.02
CA MET A 13 -23.16 -31.24 -0.07
C MET A 13 -21.91 -30.67 -0.77
N VAL A 14 -21.44 -31.30 -1.84
CA VAL A 14 -20.31 -30.80 -2.66
C VAL A 14 -20.71 -29.61 -3.54
N LEU A 15 -21.98 -29.51 -3.95
CA LEU A 15 -22.46 -28.41 -4.80
C LEU A 15 -22.68 -27.10 -4.01
N ALA A 16 -22.93 -27.18 -2.70
CA ALA A 16 -23.09 -26.00 -1.83
C ALA A 16 -21.75 -25.30 -1.51
N VAL A 17 -20.62 -26.02 -1.54
CA VAL A 17 -19.28 -25.46 -1.28
C VAL A 17 -18.81 -24.55 -2.42
N LEU A 18 -19.34 -24.73 -3.64
CA LEU A 18 -19.00 -23.93 -4.83
C LEU A 18 -19.68 -22.56 -4.88
N GLN A 19 -20.66 -22.27 -4.01
CA GLN A 19 -21.32 -20.96 -3.94
C GLN A 19 -20.78 -20.05 -2.84
N ALA A 20 -19.84 -20.53 -2.01
CA ALA A 20 -19.25 -19.74 -0.92
C ALA A 20 -18.15 -18.76 -1.39
N CYS A 21 -17.76 -18.81 -2.66
CA CYS A 21 -16.96 -17.76 -3.29
C CYS A 21 -17.88 -16.70 -3.92
N THR A 22 -18.64 -15.98 -3.09
CA THR A 22 -19.05 -14.62 -3.48
C THR A 22 -17.82 -13.75 -3.30
N THR A 23 -17.02 -13.61 -4.36
CA THR A 23 -16.07 -12.49 -4.47
C THR A 23 -16.87 -11.22 -4.26
N SER A 24 -16.65 -10.56 -3.12
CA SER A 24 -17.02 -9.15 -2.98
C SER A 24 -16.39 -8.44 -4.17
N GLU A 25 -17.19 -7.77 -5.01
CA GLU A 25 -16.64 -6.90 -6.04
C GLU A 25 -15.98 -5.72 -5.33
N THR A 26 -14.71 -5.88 -4.98
CA THR A 26 -13.85 -4.73 -4.75
C THR A 26 -13.78 -4.04 -6.11
N LYS A 27 -14.53 -2.94 -6.28
CA LYS A 27 -14.31 -2.04 -7.42
C LYS A 27 -12.85 -1.62 -7.33
N THR A 28 -12.00 -2.21 -8.15
CA THR A 28 -10.63 -1.75 -8.32
C THR A 28 -10.75 -0.35 -8.89
N ASP A 29 -10.55 0.65 -8.03
CA ASP A 29 -10.49 2.03 -8.49
C ASP A 29 -9.29 2.12 -9.44
N MET A 30 -9.57 2.46 -10.69
CA MET A 30 -8.56 2.52 -11.72
C MET A 30 -7.86 3.87 -11.63
N SER A 31 -6.61 3.94 -12.13
CA SER A 31 -5.96 5.23 -12.23
C SER A 31 -6.75 6.20 -13.11
N ASN A 32 -6.85 7.44 -12.65
CA ASN A 32 -7.40 8.57 -13.39
C ASN A 32 -6.33 9.37 -14.16
N ILE A 33 -5.08 8.89 -14.20
CA ILE A 33 -3.96 9.53 -14.91
C ILE A 33 -3.77 8.90 -16.28
N THR A 34 -3.63 9.76 -17.30
CA THR A 34 -3.46 9.32 -18.68
C THR A 34 -1.99 9.24 -19.08
N GLU A 35 -1.72 8.50 -20.15
CA GLU A 35 -0.39 8.45 -20.77
C GLU A 35 0.12 9.84 -21.16
N GLN A 36 -0.75 10.67 -21.74
CA GLN A 36 -0.42 12.03 -22.13
C GLN A 36 0.02 12.90 -20.93
N THR A 37 -0.54 12.65 -19.75
CA THR A 37 -0.13 13.33 -18.50
C THR A 37 1.31 12.97 -18.14
N VAL A 38 1.68 11.69 -18.24
CA VAL A 38 3.04 11.21 -17.98
C VAL A 38 4.03 11.79 -18.98
N GLU A 39 3.71 11.76 -20.27
CA GLU A 39 4.54 12.37 -21.33
C GLU A 39 4.75 13.87 -21.10
N THR A 40 3.72 14.58 -20.63
CA THR A 40 3.81 16.00 -20.30
C THR A 40 4.79 16.26 -19.15
N ILE A 41 4.77 15.43 -18.10
CA ILE A 41 5.68 15.56 -16.96
C ILE A 41 7.13 15.32 -17.41
N LEU A 42 7.38 14.24 -18.16
CA LEU A 42 8.71 13.91 -18.66
C LEU A 42 9.29 15.01 -19.55
N ALA A 43 8.46 15.58 -20.43
CA ALA A 43 8.85 16.71 -21.27
C ALA A 43 9.24 17.92 -20.42
N ARG A 44 8.42 18.31 -19.43
CA ARG A 44 8.69 19.46 -18.56
C ARG A 44 9.96 19.28 -17.73
N LEU A 45 10.12 18.13 -17.07
CA LEU A 45 11.33 17.83 -16.30
C LEU A 45 12.59 17.86 -17.19
N GLY A 46 12.48 17.32 -18.42
CA GLY A 46 13.57 17.33 -19.39
C GLY A 46 13.89 18.74 -19.93
N GLU A 47 12.90 19.63 -20.05
CA GLU A 47 13.09 21.02 -20.43
C GLU A 47 13.70 21.86 -19.29
N GLU A 48 13.29 21.63 -18.05
CA GLU A 48 13.80 22.35 -16.87
C GLU A 48 15.24 21.98 -16.54
N ASN A 49 15.55 20.68 -16.53
CA ASN A 49 16.90 20.18 -16.25
C ASN A 49 17.19 18.85 -16.98
N PRO A 50 17.70 18.90 -18.22
CA PRO A 50 18.01 17.71 -19.00
C PRO A 50 19.00 16.75 -18.32
N GLU A 51 19.99 17.28 -17.60
CA GLU A 51 21.01 16.47 -16.89
C GLU A 51 20.47 15.88 -15.58
N GLY A 52 19.41 16.48 -15.04
CA GLY A 52 18.74 16.03 -13.81
C GLY A 52 17.72 14.92 -14.05
N LEU A 53 17.21 14.78 -15.27
CA LEU A 53 16.25 13.73 -15.63
C LEU A 53 16.93 12.36 -15.67
N LEU A 54 16.62 11.52 -14.69
CA LEU A 54 17.17 10.18 -14.60
C LEU A 54 16.58 9.24 -15.67
N PRO A 55 17.36 8.26 -16.18
CA PRO A 55 16.84 7.21 -17.07
C PRO A 55 15.70 6.39 -16.45
N THR A 56 15.58 6.38 -15.12
CA THR A 56 14.54 5.67 -14.38
C THR A 56 13.31 6.52 -14.06
N ALA A 57 13.33 7.83 -14.35
CA ALA A 57 12.25 8.76 -14.02
C ALA A 57 10.91 8.32 -14.63
N GLU A 58 10.93 7.91 -15.91
CA GLU A 58 9.75 7.39 -16.59
C GLU A 58 9.10 6.23 -15.83
N ASN A 59 9.90 5.28 -15.33
CA ASN A 59 9.37 4.14 -14.59
C ASN A 59 8.73 4.59 -13.27
N GLY A 60 9.36 5.50 -12.54
CA GLY A 60 8.84 6.04 -11.27
C GLY A 60 7.53 6.78 -11.46
N ILE A 61 7.50 7.71 -12.42
CA ILE A 61 6.30 8.50 -12.75
C ILE A 61 5.16 7.59 -13.22
N ARG A 62 5.42 6.59 -14.07
CA ARG A 62 4.39 5.63 -14.52
C ARG A 62 3.85 4.78 -13.38
N GLN A 63 4.71 4.35 -12.45
CA GLN A 63 4.28 3.59 -11.29
C GLN A 63 3.38 4.42 -10.38
N ALA A 64 3.78 5.67 -10.09
CA ALA A 64 2.95 6.60 -9.33
C ALA A 64 1.62 6.87 -10.04
N ALA A 65 1.66 7.12 -11.35
CA ALA A 65 0.45 7.33 -12.17
C ALA A 65 -0.50 6.12 -12.10
N GLY A 66 0.01 4.90 -12.21
CA GLY A 66 -0.81 3.68 -12.14
C GLY A 66 -1.48 3.44 -10.78
N LEU A 67 -0.94 4.02 -9.71
CA LEU A 67 -1.45 3.91 -8.34
C LEU A 67 -2.26 5.14 -7.89
N TRP A 68 -2.13 6.26 -8.58
CA TRP A 68 -2.90 7.47 -8.32
C TRP A 68 -4.40 7.26 -8.56
N ARG A 69 -5.24 7.79 -7.68
CA ARG A 69 -6.71 7.69 -7.73
C ARG A 69 -7.35 9.06 -7.78
N ALA A 70 -8.65 9.09 -8.11
CA ALA A 70 -9.42 10.32 -8.09
C ALA A 70 -9.45 11.00 -6.71
N SER A 71 -9.29 10.23 -5.63
CA SER A 71 -9.14 10.75 -4.26
C SER A 71 -7.81 11.48 -4.01
N ASP A 72 -6.75 11.14 -4.76
CA ASP A 72 -5.41 11.71 -4.59
C ASP A 72 -5.27 13.05 -5.33
N GLY A 73 -6.08 13.24 -6.37
CA GLY A 73 -6.18 14.47 -7.15
C GLY A 73 -6.47 14.20 -8.63
N ASP A 74 -6.71 15.27 -9.39
CA ASP A 74 -6.84 15.18 -10.85
C ASP A 74 -5.47 15.18 -11.55
N ALA A 75 -5.48 15.20 -12.89
CA ALA A 75 -4.26 15.20 -13.69
C ALA A 75 -3.37 16.43 -13.45
N SER A 76 -3.96 17.60 -13.14
CA SER A 76 -3.17 18.79 -12.82
C SER A 76 -2.46 18.60 -11.50
N ALA A 77 -3.18 18.13 -10.48
CA ALA A 77 -2.59 17.85 -9.17
C ALA A 77 -1.46 16.80 -9.24
N PHE A 78 -1.57 15.81 -10.12
CA PHE A 78 -0.52 14.83 -10.34
C PHE A 78 0.71 15.44 -11.03
N ILE A 79 0.52 16.29 -12.05
CA ILE A 79 1.62 17.02 -12.69
C ILE A 79 2.34 17.88 -11.64
N ASP A 80 1.60 18.69 -10.89
CA ASP A 80 2.16 19.59 -9.89
C ASP A 80 2.93 18.80 -8.82
N PHE A 81 2.37 17.69 -8.34
CA PHE A 81 3.05 16.80 -7.40
C PHE A 81 4.38 16.27 -7.96
N CYS A 82 4.40 15.81 -9.20
CA CYS A 82 5.63 15.31 -9.81
C CYS A 82 6.68 16.42 -9.98
N MET A 83 6.29 17.59 -10.47
CA MET A 83 7.22 18.71 -10.64
C MET A 83 7.78 19.21 -9.30
N GLU A 84 6.96 19.25 -8.25
CA GLU A 84 7.37 19.71 -6.91
C GLU A 84 8.30 18.73 -6.19
N ASN A 85 8.10 17.42 -6.38
CA ASN A 85 8.79 16.39 -5.59
C ASN A 85 9.94 15.70 -6.34
N TYR A 86 10.08 15.92 -7.65
CA TYR A 86 11.18 15.36 -8.42
C TYR A 86 12.54 15.94 -7.97
N CYS A 87 13.42 15.06 -7.48
CA CYS A 87 14.76 15.45 -7.05
C CYS A 87 15.77 15.33 -8.21
N ASP A 88 15.96 16.41 -8.94
CA ASP A 88 16.78 16.48 -10.16
C ASP A 88 18.30 16.40 -9.89
N THR A 89 18.78 16.77 -8.70
CA THR A 89 20.19 16.64 -8.32
C THR A 89 20.49 15.40 -7.48
N ARG A 90 21.72 14.87 -7.61
CA ARG A 90 22.20 13.76 -6.76
C ARG A 90 22.12 14.10 -5.27
N ALA A 91 22.50 15.33 -4.90
CA ALA A 91 22.48 15.76 -3.51
C ALA A 91 21.06 15.82 -2.94
N ALA A 92 20.08 16.31 -3.72
CA ALA A 92 18.67 16.32 -3.31
C ALA A 92 18.13 14.89 -3.10
N ARG A 93 18.47 13.97 -4.01
CA ARG A 93 18.06 12.55 -3.89
C ARG A 93 18.64 11.87 -2.66
N GLU A 94 19.89 12.17 -2.31
CA GLU A 94 20.54 11.61 -1.12
C GLU A 94 19.86 12.10 0.16
N ILE A 95 19.54 13.40 0.22
CA ILE A 95 18.75 13.98 1.32
C ILE A 95 17.35 13.35 1.40
N LEU A 96 16.69 13.16 0.25
CA LEU A 96 15.37 12.52 0.20
C LEU A 96 15.44 11.08 0.73
N TYR A 97 16.44 10.31 0.29
CA TYR A 97 16.67 8.94 0.74
C TYR A 97 16.86 8.88 2.26
N GLU A 98 17.70 9.73 2.83
CA GLU A 98 17.93 9.75 4.29
C GLU A 98 16.64 10.04 5.07
N LYS A 99 15.83 10.99 4.60
CA LYS A 99 14.54 11.32 5.21
C LYS A 99 13.56 10.16 5.16
N LEU A 100 13.39 9.54 3.99
CA LEU A 100 12.49 8.40 3.82
C LEU A 100 12.98 7.18 4.62
N SER A 101 14.27 6.89 4.58
CA SER A 101 14.89 5.80 5.33
C SER A 101 14.64 5.95 6.83
N GLY A 102 14.95 7.12 7.41
CA GLY A 102 14.72 7.37 8.83
C GLY A 102 13.24 7.36 9.22
N ALA A 103 12.35 7.90 8.36
CA ALA A 103 10.91 7.85 8.63
C ALA A 103 10.38 6.41 8.62
N LEU A 104 10.72 5.62 7.61
CA LEU A 104 10.27 4.23 7.47
C LEU A 104 10.83 3.35 8.59
N GLU A 105 12.12 3.50 8.93
CA GLU A 105 12.72 2.77 10.05
C GLU A 105 11.97 3.04 11.36
N ASN A 106 11.65 4.30 11.65
CA ASN A 106 10.89 4.66 12.84
C ASN A 106 9.47 4.08 12.80
N MET A 107 8.74 4.23 11.68
CA MET A 107 7.37 3.73 11.56
C MET A 107 7.30 2.21 11.75
N TYR A 108 8.15 1.45 11.05
CA TYR A 108 8.17 -0.01 11.16
C TYR A 108 8.72 -0.48 12.51
N GLY A 109 9.82 0.12 12.98
CA GLY A 109 10.47 -0.25 14.23
C GLY A 109 9.57 -0.03 15.44
N THR A 110 8.93 1.13 15.54
CA THR A 110 8.03 1.45 16.67
C THR A 110 6.74 0.63 16.61
N SER A 111 6.18 0.40 15.43
CA SER A 111 5.01 -0.48 15.24
C SER A 111 5.33 -1.91 15.69
N ASN A 112 6.50 -2.43 15.31
CA ASN A 112 6.94 -3.75 15.77
C ASN A 112 7.17 -3.79 17.28
N GLN A 113 7.83 -2.78 17.85
CA GLN A 113 8.04 -2.69 19.30
C GLN A 113 6.70 -2.71 20.06
N LEU A 114 5.71 -1.93 19.62
CA LEU A 114 4.39 -1.90 20.22
C LEU A 114 3.66 -3.25 20.07
N SER A 115 3.70 -3.85 18.88
CA SER A 115 3.13 -5.18 18.61
C SER A 115 3.70 -6.24 19.54
N VAL A 116 5.03 -6.24 19.74
CA VAL A 116 5.69 -7.15 20.68
C VAL A 116 5.20 -6.90 22.11
N GLU A 117 5.18 -5.65 22.56
CA GLU A 117 4.76 -5.29 23.92
C GLU A 117 3.33 -5.74 24.23
N LEU A 118 2.39 -5.48 23.31
CA LEU A 118 0.98 -5.85 23.48
C LEU A 118 0.76 -7.38 23.48
N LYS A 119 1.64 -8.14 22.83
CA LYS A 119 1.57 -9.62 22.77
C LYS A 119 2.30 -10.30 23.93
N LYS A 120 3.18 -9.61 24.66
CA LYS A 120 3.95 -10.20 25.75
C LYS A 120 3.10 -10.93 26.79
N PRO A 121 1.97 -10.38 27.30
CA PRO A 121 1.19 -11.05 28.34
C PRO A 121 0.72 -12.44 27.90
N VAL A 122 0.24 -12.58 26.67
CA VAL A 122 -0.30 -13.84 26.15
C VAL A 122 0.77 -14.83 25.67
N HIS A 123 2.01 -14.37 25.44
CA HIS A 123 3.11 -15.19 24.94
C HIS A 123 4.11 -15.65 26.01
N LEU A 124 4.20 -14.93 27.14
CA LEU A 124 5.15 -15.24 28.21
C LEU A 124 4.42 -15.81 29.43
N GLU A 125 5.07 -16.74 30.12
CA GLU A 125 4.59 -17.23 31.41
C GLU A 125 4.80 -16.16 32.49
N GLY A 126 3.85 -16.00 33.42
CA GLY A 126 4.08 -15.22 34.64
C GLY A 126 2.92 -14.39 35.19
N GLY A 127 1.81 -14.24 34.45
CA GLY A 127 0.65 -13.45 34.88
C GLY A 127 -0.67 -14.22 34.83
N THR A 128 -1.63 -13.83 35.67
CA THR A 128 -3.04 -14.23 35.45
C THR A 128 -3.57 -13.44 34.27
N LEU A 129 -3.95 -14.14 33.20
CA LEU A 129 -4.53 -13.51 32.01
C LEU A 129 -5.97 -13.08 32.26
N LEU A 130 -6.29 -11.88 31.77
CA LEU A 130 -7.64 -11.36 31.67
C LEU A 130 -8.07 -11.35 30.18
N PRO A 131 -9.39 -11.32 29.89
CA PRO A 131 -9.88 -11.22 28.51
C PRO A 131 -9.27 -10.06 27.70
N VAL A 132 -8.92 -8.95 28.36
CA VAL A 132 -8.31 -7.78 27.70
C VAL A 132 -6.92 -8.08 27.12
N ASP A 133 -6.15 -8.98 27.72
CA ASP A 133 -4.81 -9.34 27.23
C ASP A 133 -4.87 -9.97 25.84
N TYR A 134 -5.87 -10.82 25.60
CA TYR A 134 -6.11 -11.40 24.28
C TYR A 134 -6.60 -10.38 23.25
N VAL A 135 -7.43 -9.43 23.67
CA VAL A 135 -7.91 -8.34 22.80
C VAL A 135 -6.73 -7.46 22.38
N LEU A 136 -5.89 -7.06 23.32
CA LEU A 136 -4.69 -6.26 23.05
C LEU A 136 -3.64 -7.02 22.24
N GLY A 137 -3.45 -8.32 22.50
CA GLY A 137 -2.53 -9.16 21.71
C GLY A 137 -2.92 -9.31 20.24
N ASN A 138 -4.19 -9.10 19.90
CA ASN A 138 -4.68 -9.09 18.52
C ASN A 138 -4.58 -7.73 17.82
N TYR A 139 -4.17 -6.66 18.52
CA TYR A 139 -4.00 -5.35 17.91
C TYR A 139 -2.77 -5.35 16.99
N ASP A 140 -2.95 -4.85 15.76
CA ASP A 140 -1.87 -4.61 14.80
C ASP A 140 -1.64 -3.10 14.61
N PRO A 141 -0.54 -2.54 15.16
CA PRO A 141 -0.22 -1.12 15.00
C PRO A 141 0.00 -0.68 13.54
N SER A 142 0.24 -1.61 12.62
CA SER A 142 0.56 -1.34 11.22
C SER A 142 -0.59 -1.60 10.25
N ALA A 143 -1.79 -1.95 10.75
CA ALA A 143 -2.92 -2.41 9.94
C ALA A 143 -3.30 -1.47 8.78
N HIS A 144 -3.17 -0.15 8.99
CA HIS A 144 -3.51 0.88 7.99
C HIS A 144 -2.30 1.64 7.44
N LEU A 145 -1.07 1.24 7.78
CA LEU A 145 0.14 2.00 7.45
C LEU A 145 0.25 2.31 5.95
N MET A 146 -0.02 1.31 5.09
CA MET A 146 0.07 1.51 3.64
C MET A 146 -1.01 2.48 3.12
N GLU A 147 -2.24 2.37 3.63
CA GLU A 147 -3.36 3.26 3.26
C GLU A 147 -3.05 4.71 3.64
N ASP A 148 -2.48 4.92 4.83
CA ASP A 148 -2.07 6.23 5.31
C ASP A 148 -0.93 6.82 4.45
N LEU A 149 0.03 6.00 4.01
CA LEU A 149 1.14 6.43 3.15
C LEU A 149 0.69 6.83 1.73
N PHE A 150 -0.38 6.22 1.20
CA PHE A 150 -0.99 6.68 -0.05
C PHE A 150 -1.81 7.94 0.16
N THR A 151 -2.62 7.98 1.23
CA THR A 151 -3.48 9.13 1.55
C THR A 151 -2.68 10.41 1.78
N ASN A 152 -1.52 10.33 2.46
CA ASN A 152 -0.63 11.46 2.67
C ASN A 152 0.41 11.67 1.54
N LYS A 153 0.34 10.84 0.49
CA LYS A 153 1.16 10.86 -0.72
C LYS A 153 2.64 10.50 -0.57
N VAL A 154 3.09 10.08 0.61
CA VAL A 154 4.47 9.63 0.81
C VAL A 154 4.82 8.44 -0.09
N ALA A 155 3.85 7.55 -0.35
CA ALA A 155 4.03 6.42 -1.26
C ALA A 155 4.33 6.82 -2.71
N PHE A 156 4.07 8.08 -3.10
CA PHE A 156 4.32 8.61 -4.44
C PHE A 156 5.61 9.43 -4.56
N ILE A 157 6.32 9.74 -3.47
CA ILE A 157 7.41 10.74 -3.45
C ILE A 157 8.62 10.37 -4.35
N CYS A 158 8.83 9.09 -4.68
CA CYS A 158 9.96 8.64 -5.50
C CYS A 158 9.68 8.67 -7.03
N VAL A 159 8.93 9.68 -7.48
CA VAL A 159 8.70 10.01 -8.90
C VAL A 159 9.96 10.47 -9.59
#